data_AF-A0A3G2L5N2-F1
#
_entry.id   AF-A0A3G2L5N2-F1
#
_cell.length_a   1.000
_cell.length_b   1.000
_cell.length_c   1.000
_cell.angle_alpha   90.00
_cell.angle_beta   90.00
_cell.angle_gamma   90.00
#
_symmetry.space_group_name_H-M   'P 1'
#
loop_
_entity.id
_entity.type
_entity.pdbx_description
1 polymer ?
#
loop_
_entity_poly.entity_id
_entity_poly.type
_entity_poly.pdbx_seq_one_letter_code
_entity_poly.pdbx_strand_id
1 'polypeptide(L)' 'MKDSEQVRLELYMNKVLEKKFNDIVVHTDHYGDEIMIACLWNRQSAIFYDNAKSFIFHKDKFDDVFENEIKPFFGV' A
#
# COMPACT_ATOMS: atom_id res chain seq x y z
N MET A 1 11.53 -13.50 -11.48
CA MET A 1 10.54 -12.64 -12.18
C MET A 1 9.34 -12.25 -11.31
N LYS A 2 9.11 -12.85 -10.13
CA LYS A 2 8.00 -12.44 -9.24
C LYS A 2 8.20 -11.08 -8.54
N ASP A 3 9.45 -10.60 -8.38
CA ASP A 3 9.71 -9.37 -7.61
C ASP A 3 9.47 -8.05 -8.36
N SER A 4 9.50 -8.03 -9.70
CA SER A 4 9.50 -6.75 -10.42
C SER A 4 8.14 -6.03 -10.38
N GLU A 5 7.03 -6.77 -10.34
CA GLU A 5 5.70 -6.16 -10.29
C GLU A 5 5.36 -5.68 -8.88
N GLN A 6 5.67 -6.48 -7.86
CA GLN A 6 5.53 -6.13 -6.45
C GLN A 6 6.31 -4.85 -6.11
N VAL A 7 7.59 -4.79 -6.49
CA VAL A 7 8.45 -3.60 -6.27
C VAL A 7 7.91 -2.39 -7.03
N ARG A 8 7.40 -2.55 -8.26
CA ARG A 8 6.83 -1.42 -9.01
C ARG A 8 5.57 -0.87 -8.37
N LEU A 9 4.68 -1.75 -7.88
CA LEU A 9 3.47 -1.35 -7.17
C LEU A 9 3.82 -0.66 -5.85
N GLU A 10 4.76 -1.21 -5.08
CA GLU A 10 5.22 -0.62 -3.84
C GLU A 10 5.81 0.79 -4.06
N LEU A 11 6.67 0.95 -5.06
CA LEU A 11 7.24 2.26 -5.42
C LEU A 11 6.17 3.26 -5.89
N TYR A 12 5.19 2.79 -6.68
CA TYR A 12 4.08 3.62 -7.11
C TYR A 12 3.29 4.14 -5.91
N MET A 13 2.91 3.25 -4.99
CA MET A 13 2.13 3.59 -3.80
C MET A 13 2.88 4.52 -2.87
N ASN A 14 4.17 4.25 -2.60
CA ASN A 14 5.01 5.14 -1.82
C ASN A 14 5.03 6.54 -2.45
N LYS A 15 5.20 6.66 -3.78
CA LYS A 15 5.20 7.96 -4.47
C LYS A 15 3.87 8.70 -4.40
N VAL A 16 2.74 7.99 -4.43
CA VAL A 16 1.41 8.59 -4.30
C VAL A 16 1.22 9.16 -2.90
N LEU A 17 1.58 8.39 -1.87
CA LEU A 17 1.29 8.72 -0.47
C LEU A 17 2.33 9.65 0.17
N GLU A 18 3.60 9.57 -0.23
CA GLU A 18 4.70 10.42 0.29
C GLU A 18 4.41 11.92 0.08
N LYS A 19 3.64 12.29 -0.94
CA LYS A 19 3.22 13.69 -1.16
C LYS A 19 2.42 14.28 -0.01
N LYS A 20 1.74 13.44 0.77
CA LYS A 20 0.84 13.85 1.87
C LYS A 20 1.32 13.37 3.23
N PHE A 21 2.00 12.23 3.29
CA PHE A 21 2.48 11.62 4.53
C PHE A 21 3.98 11.34 4.40
N ASN A 22 4.82 12.22 4.95
CA ASN A 22 6.28 12.14 4.80
C ASN A 22 6.92 10.94 5.50
N ASP A 23 6.21 10.32 6.45
CA ASP A 23 6.67 9.21 7.28
C ASP A 23 5.99 7.88 6.95
N ILE A 24 5.14 7.84 5.92
CA ILE A 24 4.46 6.62 5.52
C ILE A 24 5.43 5.66 4.83
N VAL A 25 5.27 4.38 5.14
CA VAL A 25 5.96 3.28 4.46
C VAL A 25 4.90 2.35 3.90
N VAL A 26 4.97 2.06 2.60
CA VAL A 26 4.10 1.07 1.96
C VAL A 26 4.89 -0.21 1.72
N HIS A 27 4.29 -1.33 2.10
CA HIS A 27 4.72 -2.67 1.73
C HIS A 27 3.63 -3.38 0.94
N THR A 28 4.03 -4.14 -0.07
CA THR A 28 3.12 -4.98 -0.84
C THR A 28 3.48 -6.45 -0.70
N ASP A 29 2.49 -7.33 -0.69
CA ASP A 29 2.69 -8.78 -0.65
C ASP A 29 1.66 -9.49 -1.54
N HIS A 30 2.02 -10.64 -2.10
CA HIS A 30 1.24 -11.36 -3.10
C HIS A 30 0.97 -12.80 -2.65
N TYR A 31 -0.30 -13.15 -2.48
CA TYR A 31 -0.78 -14.46 -2.08
C TYR A 31 -1.59 -15.10 -3.21
N GLY A 32 -0.90 -15.75 -4.15
CA GLY A 32 -1.55 -16.28 -5.35
C GLY A 32 -2.07 -15.14 -6.24
N ASP A 33 -3.39 -15.02 -6.33
CA ASP A 33 -4.05 -13.94 -7.08
C ASP A 33 -4.49 -12.77 -6.19
N GLU A 34 -4.25 -12.84 -4.88
CA GLU A 34 -4.51 -11.75 -3.95
C GLU A 34 -3.26 -10.88 -3.74
N ILE A 35 -3.47 -9.58 -3.60
CA ILE A 35 -2.48 -8.58 -3.26
C ILE A 35 -2.89 -7.97 -1.92
N MET A 36 -1.92 -7.85 -1.01
CA MET A 36 -2.03 -7.06 0.20
C MET A 36 -1.17 -5.80 0.05
N ILE A 37 -1.76 -4.64 0.29
CA ILE A 37 -1.04 -3.38 0.48
C ILE A 37 -1.11 -3.02 1.96
N ALA A 38 0.03 -2.91 2.63
CA ALA A 38 0.13 -2.45 4.01
C ALA A 38 0.77 -1.06 4.05
N CYS A 39 0.03 -0.09 4.58
CA CYS A 39 0.49 1.28 4.80
C CYS A 39 0.77 1.48 6.29
N LEU A 40 1.99 1.89 6.63
CA LEU A 40 2.48 2.03 7.99
C LEU A 40 2.84 3.49 8.25
N TRP A 41 2.31 4.09 9.32
CA TRP A 41 2.74 5.42 9.78
C TRP A 41 3.88 5.25 10.79
N ASN A 42 4.85 6.16 10.74
CA ASN A 42 6.11 6.16 11.48
C ASN A 42 7.20 5.24 10.89
N ARG A 43 8.31 5.85 10.44
CA ARG A 43 9.54 5.16 9.98
C ARG A 43 10.31 4.46 11.10
N GLN A 44 10.04 4.77 12.37
CA GLN A 44 10.72 4.11 13.49
C GLN A 44 10.27 2.65 13.58
N SER A 45 11.23 1.74 13.76
CA SER A 45 11.10 0.27 13.71
C SER A 45 10.09 -0.37 14.68
N ALA A 46 9.29 0.42 15.39
CA ALA A 46 8.17 -0.02 16.21
C ALA A 46 6.86 0.35 15.51
N ILE A 47 6.32 -0.61 14.74
CA ILE A 47 4.95 -0.53 14.24
C ILE A 47 4.03 -0.73 15.44
N PHE A 48 3.38 0.33 15.89
CA PHE A 48 2.22 0.17 16.77
C PHE A 48 1.07 -0.35 15.90
N TYR A 49 0.33 -1.36 16.37
CA TYR A 49 -0.77 -1.97 15.62
C TYR A 49 -1.81 -0.95 15.15
N ASP A 50 -1.99 0.15 15.89
CA ASP A 50 -2.92 1.23 15.56
C ASP A 50 -2.42 2.14 14.42
N ASN A 51 -1.15 2.03 14.03
CA ASN A 51 -0.50 2.83 12.98
C ASN A 51 -0.33 2.04 11.68
N ALA A 52 -1.26 1.14 11.37
CA ALA A 52 -1.24 0.37 10.13
C ALA A 52 -2.63 0.34 9.49
N LYS A 53 -2.67 0.47 8.16
CA LYS A 53 -3.86 0.23 7.36
C LYS A 53 -3.52 -0.71 6.22
N SER A 54 -4.24 -1.81 6.12
CA SER A 54 -4.12 -2.77 5.03
C SER A 54 -5.33 -2.74 4.10
N PHE A 55 -5.07 -3.07 2.83
CA PHE A 55 -6.04 -3.31 1.77
C PHE A 55 -5.69 -4.65 1.13
N ILE A 56 -6.65 -5.58 1.09
CA ILE A 56 -6.47 -6.91 0.51
C ILE A 56 -7.48 -7.07 -0.62
N PHE A 57 -7.01 -7.43 -1.81
CA PHE A 57 -7.85 -7.51 -2.99
C PHE A 57 -7.26 -8.44 -4.05
N HIS A 58 -8.10 -8.92 -4.97
CA HIS A 58 -7.64 -9.68 -6.13
C HIS A 58 -6.84 -8.79 -7.09
N LYS A 59 -5.76 -9.29 -7.70
CA LYS A 59 -4.84 -8.50 -8.54
C LYS A 59 -5.52 -7.68 -9.65
N ASP A 60 -6.59 -8.21 -10.23
CA ASP A 60 -7.37 -7.56 -11.30
C ASP A 60 -8.31 -6.44 -10.80
N LYS A 61 -8.34 -6.21 -9.47
CA LYS A 61 -9.17 -5.20 -8.80
C LYS A 61 -8.39 -4.00 -8.30
N PHE A 62 -7.12 -3.87 -8.67
CA PHE A 62 -6.28 -2.77 -8.20
C PHE A 62 -6.90 -1.40 -8.48
N ASP A 63 -7.30 -1.10 -9.72
CA ASP A 63 -7.84 0.22 -10.06
C ASP A 63 -9.13 0.54 -9.28
N ASP A 64 -10.03 -0.45 -9.14
CA ASP A 64 -11.27 -0.31 -8.37
C ASP A 64 -10.98 0.02 -6.89
N VAL A 65 -10.06 -0.71 -6.26
CA VAL A 65 -9.69 -0.53 -4.84
C VAL A 65 -8.93 0.77 -4.65
N PHE A 66 -8.06 1.13 -5.60
CA PHE A 66 -7.27 2.35 -5.53
C PHE A 66 -8.18 3.59 -5.56
N GLU A 67 -9.12 3.67 -6.51
CA GLU A 67 -10.01 4.81 -6.67
C GLU A 67 -11.09 4.89 -5.58
N ASN A 68 -11.62 3.75 -5.12
CA ASN A 68 -12.79 3.74 -4.22
C ASN A 68 -12.45 3.53 -2.74
N GLU A 69 -11.27 3.02 -2.41
CA GLU A 69 -10.89 2.74 -1.02
C GLU A 69 -9.63 3.51 -0.61
N ILE A 70 -8.53 3.33 -1.35
CA ILE A 70 -7.22 3.87 -0.96
C ILE A 70 -7.21 5.40 -1.08
N LYS A 71 -7.57 5.94 -2.25
CA LYS A 71 -7.61 7.38 -2.48
C LYS A 71 -8.54 8.11 -1.50
N PRO A 72 -9.80 7.68 -1.29
CA PRO A 72 -10.68 8.30 -0.31
C PRO A 72 -10.14 8.22 1.13
N PHE A 73 -9.57 7.08 1.52
CA PHE A 73 -9.01 6.91 2.87
C PHE A 73 -7.85 7.87 3.13
N PHE A 74 -6.93 7.99 2.17
CA PHE A 74 -5.77 8.88 2.30
C PHE A 74 -6.07 10.33 1.86
N GLY A 75 -7.21 10.58 1.22
CA GLY A 75 -7.59 11.85 0.60
C GLY A 75 -6.57 12.33 -0.45
N VAL A 76 -6.21 11.45 -1.39
CA VAL A 76 -5.26 11.68 -2.50
C VAL A 76 -5.92 11.44 -3.86
#